data_AF-A0A1H9HDD1-F1
#
_entry.id   AF-A0A1H9HDD1-F1
#
_cell.length_a   1.000
_cell.length_b   1.000
_cell.length_c   1.000
_cell.angle_alpha   90.00
_cell.angle_beta   90.00
_cell.angle_gamma   90.00
#
_symmetry.space_group_name_H-M   'P 1'
#
loop_
_entity.id
_entity.type
_entity.pdbx_description
1 polymer ?
#
loop_
_entity_poly.entity_id
_entity_poly.type
_entity_poly.pdbx_seq_one_letter_code
_entity_poly.pdbx_strand_id
1 'polypeptide(L)'
;MSKSEWIWVAIRIFGIYLLVLAIISIPEAIGAVYAHFHLADAAGRSSDFASMADSLRKAAVSKGITALSQLILFSVAAYYFICRGKLIHNVASRENA
;
A
#
# COMPACT_ATOMS: atom_id res chain seq x y z
N MET A 1 -0.94 -30.64 15.86
CA MET A 1 -0.46 -29.32 15.40
C MET A 1 0.06 -28.56 16.59
N SER A 2 1.34 -28.21 16.60
CA SER A 2 2.00 -27.50 17.70
C SER A 2 1.72 -25.99 17.64
N LYS A 3 1.86 -25.29 18.78
CA LYS A 3 1.76 -23.82 18.86
C LYS A 3 2.65 -23.12 17.83
N SER A 4 3.87 -23.63 17.63
CA SER A 4 4.84 -23.12 16.66
C SER A 4 4.34 -23.21 15.21
N GLU A 5 3.68 -24.32 14.85
CA GLU A 5 3.10 -24.51 13.50
C GLU A 5 1.94 -23.53 13.26
N TRP A 6 1.07 -23.35 14.26
CA TRP A 6 -0.03 -22.39 14.19
C TRP A 6 0.45 -20.95 13.97
N ILE A 7 1.50 -20.52 14.69
CA ILE A 7 2.12 -19.19 14.51
C ILE A 7 2.65 -19.03 13.08
N TRP A 8 3.30 -20.06 12.54
CA TRP A 8 3.78 -20.06 11.15
C TRP A 8 2.65 -19.94 10.11
N VAL A 9 1.51 -20.58 10.35
CA VAL A 9 0.33 -20.47 9.49
C VAL A 9 -0.25 -19.05 9.57
N ALA A 10 -0.40 -18.50 10.79
CA ALA A 10 -0.93 -17.15 10.99
C ALA A 10 -0.07 -16.07 10.31
N ILE A 11 1.26 -16.16 10.43
CA ILE A 11 2.22 -15.26 9.76
C ILE A 11 2.02 -15.26 8.25
N ARG A 12 1.82 -16.43 7.64
CA ARG A 12 1.63 -16.56 6.19
C ARG A 12 0.28 -16.03 5.73
N ILE A 13 -0.79 -16.31 6.47
CA ILE A 13 -2.13 -15.76 6.18
C ILE A 13 -2.08 -14.23 6.25
N PHE A 14 -1.42 -13.67 7.26
CA PHE A 14 -1.24 -12.22 7.37
C PHE A 14 -0.41 -11.65 6.22
N GLY A 15 0.66 -12.33 5.81
CA GLY A 15 1.44 -11.95 4.63
C GLY A 15 0.62 -11.94 3.33
N ILE A 16 -0.26 -12.93 3.13
CA ILE A 16 -1.18 -12.97 1.98
C ILE A 16 -2.17 -11.81 2.04
N TYR A 17 -2.70 -11.48 3.22
CA TYR A 17 -3.58 -10.33 3.40
C TYR A 17 -2.89 -9.01 3.00
N LEU A 18 -1.64 -8.81 3.43
CA LEU A 18 -0.83 -7.65 3.02
C LEU A 18 -0.58 -7.63 1.51
N LEU A 19 -0.37 -8.78 0.88
CA LEU A 19 -0.21 -8.88 -0.56
C LEU A 19 -1.48 -8.43 -1.30
N VAL A 20 -2.65 -8.83 -0.81
CA VAL A 20 -3.94 -8.40 -1.37
C VAL A 20 -4.10 -6.88 -1.23
N LEU A 21 -3.76 -6.31 -0.08
CA LEU A 21 -3.78 -4.85 0.10
C LEU A 21 -2.84 -4.14 -0.88
N ALA A 22 -1.64 -4.68 -1.11
CA ALA A 22 -0.71 -4.15 -2.10
C ALA A 22 -1.32 -4.16 -3.51
N ILE A 23 -1.96 -5.26 -3.92
CA ILE A 23 -2.62 -5.37 -5.24
C ILE A 23 -3.73 -4.33 -5.40
N ILE A 24 -4.54 -4.12 -4.36
CA ILE A 24 -5.63 -3.12 -4.38
C ILE A 24 -5.08 -1.68 -4.47
N SER A 25 -3.87 -1.43 -3.96
CA SER A 25 -3.21 -0.12 -4.08
C SER A 25 -2.64 0.16 -5.48
N ILE A 26 -2.47 -0.85 -6.36
CA ILE A 26 -1.90 -0.65 -7.71
C ILE A 26 -2.76 0.29 -8.57
N PRO A 27 -4.09 0.07 -8.74
CA PRO A 27 -4.93 0.98 -9.50
C PRO A 27 -4.93 2.41 -8.95
N GLU A 28 -4.88 2.57 -7.62
CA GLU A 28 -4.85 3.90 -6.99
C GLU A 28 -3.53 4.64 -7.27
N ALA A 29 -2.40 3.92 -7.20
CA ALA A 29 -1.10 4.47 -7.55
C ALA A 29 -1.04 4.90 -9.03
N ILE A 30 -1.51 4.04 -9.95
CA ILE A 30 -1.56 4.35 -11.39
C ILE A 30 -2.49 5.53 -11.66
N GLY A 31 -3.68 5.52 -11.07
CA GLY A 31 -4.67 6.59 -11.24
C GLY A 31 -4.16 7.95 -10.77
N ALA A 32 -3.37 7.99 -9.70
CA ALA A 32 -2.79 9.24 -9.23
C ALA A 32 -1.67 9.78 -10.13
N VAL A 33 -0.83 8.90 -10.68
CA VAL A 33 0.18 9.29 -11.68
C VAL A 33 -0.52 9.85 -12.93
N TYR A 34 -1.56 9.17 -13.40
CA TYR A 34 -2.35 9.63 -14.55
C TYR A 34 -3.04 10.98 -14.30
N ALA A 35 -3.66 11.14 -13.12
CA ALA A 35 -4.28 12.39 -12.70
C ALA A 35 -3.27 13.54 -12.62
N HIS A 36 -2.04 13.28 -12.20
CA HIS A 36 -0.99 14.30 -12.17
C HIS A 36 -0.66 14.86 -13.56
N PHE A 37 -0.55 13.99 -14.59
CA PHE A 37 -0.27 14.41 -15.96
C PHE A 37 -1.46 15.11 -16.62
N HIS A 38 -2.67 14.59 -16.47
CA HIS A 38 -3.83 15.09 -17.21
C HIS A 38 -4.55 16.28 -16.55
N LEU A 39 -4.54 16.40 -15.22
CA LEU A 39 -5.09 17.58 -14.53
C LEU A 39 -4.20 18.82 -14.68
N ALA A 40 -2.87 18.62 -14.81
CA ALA A 40 -1.94 19.72 -15.09
C ALA A 40 -2.25 20.39 -16.44
N ASP A 41 -2.64 19.60 -17.44
CA ASP A 41 -2.96 20.08 -18.79
C ASP A 41 -4.33 20.78 -18.85
N ALA A 42 -5.31 20.30 -18.07
CA ALA A 42 -6.64 20.89 -17.96
C ALA A 42 -6.66 22.26 -17.25
N ALA A 43 -5.80 22.45 -16.24
CA ALA A 43 -5.71 23.71 -15.49
C ALA A 43 -5.23 24.90 -16.34
N GLY A 44 -4.55 24.65 -17.47
CA GLY A 44 -4.06 25.70 -18.37
C GLY A 44 -5.11 26.30 -19.32
N ARG A 45 -6.31 25.71 -19.43
CA ARG A 45 -7.28 26.05 -20.49
C ARG A 45 -8.45 26.94 -20.06
N SER A 46 -8.71 27.12 -18.76
CA SER A 46 -9.81 27.96 -18.26
C SER A 46 -9.51 28.52 -16.87
N SER A 47 -9.54 29.86 -16.75
CA SER A 47 -9.28 30.59 -15.50
C SER A 47 -10.32 30.33 -14.42
N ASP A 48 -11.57 30.04 -14.82
CA ASP A 48 -12.70 29.87 -13.89
C ASP A 48 -12.66 28.53 -13.17
N PHE A 49 -12.02 27.53 -13.80
CA PHE A 49 -11.83 26.19 -13.21
C PHE A 49 -10.42 25.98 -12.63
N ALA A 50 -9.53 26.98 -12.72
CA ALA A 50 -8.14 26.83 -12.33
C ALA A 50 -7.96 26.50 -10.84
N SER A 51 -8.73 27.14 -9.95
CA SER A 51 -8.65 26.91 -8.50
C SER A 51 -9.21 25.55 -8.08
N MET A 52 -10.29 25.10 -8.75
CA MET A 52 -10.87 23.77 -8.57
C MET A 52 -9.92 22.69 -9.09
N ALA A 53 -9.32 22.90 -10.27
CA ALA A 53 -8.35 21.99 -10.88
C ALA A 53 -7.08 21.86 -10.01
N ASP A 54 -6.54 22.95 -9.44
CA ASP A 54 -5.37 22.85 -8.56
C ASP A 54 -5.70 22.15 -7.23
N SER A 55 -6.91 22.33 -6.69
CA SER A 55 -7.37 21.62 -5.49
C SER A 55 -7.52 20.11 -5.74
N LEU A 56 -8.12 19.73 -6.88
CA LEU A 56 -8.22 18.33 -7.31
C LEU A 56 -6.84 17.72 -7.57
N ARG A 57 -5.93 18.48 -8.17
CA ARG A 57 -4.54 18.05 -8.39
C ARG A 57 -3.83 17.77 -7.06
N LYS A 58 -3.94 18.68 -6.08
CA LYS A 58 -3.36 18.50 -4.74
C LYS A 58 -3.92 17.26 -4.03
N ALA A 59 -5.25 17.07 -4.08
CA ALA A 59 -5.90 15.88 -3.53
C ALA A 59 -5.45 14.59 -4.23
N ALA A 60 -5.37 14.59 -5.57
CA ALA A 60 -4.90 13.44 -6.35
C ALA A 60 -3.43 13.11 -6.05
N VAL A 61 -2.56 14.11 -5.93
CA VAL A 61 -1.16 13.92 -5.55
C VAL A 61 -1.04 13.36 -4.14
N SER A 62 -1.77 13.93 -3.17
CA SER A 62 -1.75 13.43 -1.80
C SER A 62 -2.25 11.99 -1.71
N LYS A 63 -3.34 11.64 -2.40
CA LYS A 63 -3.85 10.27 -2.45
C LYS A 63 -2.87 9.33 -3.14
N GLY A 64 -2.23 9.81 -4.21
CA GLY A 64 -1.22 9.06 -4.95
C GLY A 64 0.01 8.70 -4.15
N ILE A 65 0.57 9.67 -3.44
CA ILE A 65 1.75 9.45 -2.57
C ILE A 65 1.41 8.42 -1.50
N THR A 66 0.22 8.51 -0.89
CA THR A 66 -0.24 7.52 0.08
C THR A 66 -0.39 6.13 -0.54
N ALA A 67 -1.02 6.02 -1.71
CA ALA A 67 -1.21 4.75 -2.41
C ALA A 67 0.14 4.11 -2.83
N LEU A 68 1.08 4.91 -3.33
CA LEU A 68 2.45 4.47 -3.64
C LEU A 68 3.19 3.98 -2.40
N SER A 69 3.08 4.72 -1.29
CA SER A 69 3.71 4.35 -0.02
C SER A 69 3.12 3.06 0.53
N GLN A 70 1.80 2.91 0.50
CA GLN A 70 1.09 1.67 0.87
C GLN A 70 1.50 0.51 -0.01
N LEU A 71 1.55 0.70 -1.33
CA LEU A 71 1.98 -0.33 -2.29
C LEU A 71 3.38 -0.86 -1.93
N ILE A 72 4.34 0.03 -1.69
CA ILE A 72 5.72 -0.37 -1.35
C ILE A 72 5.75 -1.06 0.01
N LEU A 73 5.17 -0.45 1.04
CA LEU A 73 5.17 -0.98 2.41
C LEU A 73 4.51 -2.35 2.49
N PHE A 74 3.31 -2.49 1.92
CA PHE A 74 2.58 -3.75 1.93
C PHE A 74 3.26 -4.81 1.07
N SER A 75 3.86 -4.47 -0.06
CA SER A 75 4.62 -5.43 -0.88
C SER A 75 5.85 -5.95 -0.14
N VAL A 76 6.65 -5.06 0.46
CA VAL A 76 7.86 -5.43 1.21
C VAL A 76 7.49 -6.26 2.44
N ALA A 77 6.47 -5.83 3.19
CA ALA A 77 6.00 -6.55 4.35
C ALA A 77 5.45 -7.93 3.95
N ALA A 78 4.56 -8.02 2.96
CA ALA A 78 4.01 -9.28 2.48
C ALA A 78 5.11 -10.26 2.08
N TYR A 79 6.10 -9.80 1.30
CA TYR A 79 7.26 -10.61 0.93
C TYR A 79 8.02 -11.12 2.15
N TYR A 80 8.25 -10.25 3.14
CA TYR A 80 8.91 -10.64 4.38
C TYR A 80 8.11 -11.70 5.16
N PHE A 81 6.81 -11.51 5.37
CA PHE A 81 5.96 -12.44 6.11
C PHE A 81 5.86 -13.80 5.42
N ILE A 82 5.78 -13.82 4.08
CA ILE A 82 5.67 -15.06 3.30
C ILE A 82 7.00 -15.82 3.25
N CYS A 83 8.11 -15.13 2.95
CA CYS A 83 9.41 -15.76 2.67
C CYS A 83 10.39 -15.80 3.85
N ARG A 84 10.32 -14.84 4.78
CA ARG A 84 11.37 -14.58 5.79
C ARG A 84 10.88 -14.33 7.21
N GLY A 85 9.62 -14.62 7.54
CA GLY A 85 8.95 -14.33 8.83
C GLY A 85 9.54 -14.95 10.11
N LYS A 86 10.79 -15.41 10.11
CA LYS A 86 11.49 -16.06 11.22
C LYS A 86 11.63 -15.17 12.46
N LEU A 87 11.88 -13.86 12.32
CA LEU A 87 12.01 -12.99 13.50
C LEU A 87 10.68 -12.89 14.25
N ILE A 88 9.59 -12.65 13.52
CA ILE A 88 8.25 -12.53 14.10
C ILE A 88 7.81 -13.86 14.70
N HIS A 89 8.10 -14.97 14.03
CA HIS A 89 7.85 -16.31 14.57
C HIS A 89 8.60 -16.55 15.89
N ASN A 90 9.88 -16.20 15.94
CA ASN A 90 10.70 -16.35 17.15
C ASN A 90 10.22 -15.48 18.31
N VAL A 91 9.80 -14.24 18.04
CA VAL A 91 9.25 -13.33 19.05
C VAL A 91 7.92 -13.87 19.58
N ALA A 92 6.98 -14.21 18.71
CA ALA A 92 5.66 -14.74 19.10
C ALA A 92 5.74 -16.10 19.81
N SER A 93 6.74 -16.92 19.48
CA SER A 93 6.96 -18.21 20.14
C SER A 93 7.45 -18.03 21.59
N ARG A 94 8.30 -17.01 21.82
CA ARG A 94 8.90 -16.68 23.13
C ARG A 94 7.95 -15.98 24.09
N GLU A 95 6.97 -15.24 23.59
CA GLU A 95 6.07 -14.42 24.41
C GLU A 95 5.10 -15.24 25.31
N ASN A 96 5.08 -16.56 25.14
CA ASN A 96 4.21 -17.49 25.86
C ASN A 96 5.01 -18.75 26.27
N ALA A 97 6.29 -18.59 26.61
CA ALA A 97 7.19 -19.64 27.10
C ALA A 97 7.57 -19.36 28.55
#